data_AF-A0A3N8GWQ5-F1
#
_entry.id   AF-A0A3N8GWQ5-F1
#
_cell.length_a   1.000
_cell.length_b   1.000
_cell.length_c   1.000
_cell.angle_alpha   90.00
_cell.angle_beta   90.00
_cell.angle_gamma   90.00
#
_symmetry.space_group_name_H-M   'P 1'
#
loop_
_entity.id
_entity.type
_entity.pdbx_description
1 polymer ?
#
loop_
_entity_poly.entity_id
_entity_poly.type
_entity_poly.pdbx_seq_one_letter_code
_entity_poly.pdbx_strand_id
1 'polypeptide(L)'
;MVAGTLDQGEMPVVAALRELHEESGIDDVEVVRVLGNYFYSMTRFGRSEIRHRHVVHVRVSDAIEMKACWTHFEADSSTGGEPIEFNFDWHPLFEAEGALIGGHDFFLPKLKHFMREHSDARLNGD
;
A
#
# COMPACT_ATOMS: atom_id res chain seq x y z
N MET A 1 -3.69 -3.20 0.60
CA MET A 1 -2.74 -2.08 0.78
C MET A 1 -2.05 -2.28 2.12
N VAL A 2 -0.76 -1.97 2.20
CA VAL A 2 0.06 -1.99 3.42
C VAL A 2 0.18 -0.58 4.01
N ALA A 3 0.35 -0.45 5.33
CA ALA A 3 0.54 0.86 5.97
C ALA A 3 1.01 0.76 7.42
N GLY A 4 2.19 1.31 7.72
CA GLY A 4 2.63 1.50 9.10
C GLY A 4 3.13 2.92 9.40
N THR A 5 4.03 3.00 10.38
CA THR A 5 4.48 4.27 10.98
C THR A 5 5.82 4.70 10.41
N LEU A 6 6.05 6.01 10.35
CA LEU A 6 7.37 6.55 10.01
C LEU A 6 8.21 6.63 11.27
N ASP A 7 9.46 6.17 11.17
CA ASP A 7 10.46 6.42 12.19
C ASP A 7 10.92 7.88 12.19
N GLN A 8 11.57 8.30 13.28
CA GLN A 8 12.03 9.67 13.42
C GLN A 8 13.04 10.03 12.32
N GLY A 9 12.66 10.98 11.46
CA GLY A 9 13.50 11.43 10.35
C GLY A 9 13.46 10.51 9.12
N GLU A 10 12.64 9.45 9.15
CA GLU A 10 12.49 8.53 8.03
C GLU A 10 11.77 9.20 6.86
N MET A 11 12.30 8.97 5.65
CA MET A 11 11.66 9.45 4.43
C MET A 11 10.40 8.63 4.16
N PRO A 12 9.25 9.23 3.80
CA PRO A 12 8.00 8.48 3.59
C PRO A 12 8.08 7.35 2.57
N VAL A 13 8.93 7.50 1.55
CA VAL A 13 9.15 6.44 0.55
C VAL A 13 9.94 5.27 1.15
N VAL A 14 10.94 5.55 1.99
CA VAL A 14 11.71 4.51 2.68
C VAL A 14 10.81 3.74 3.64
N ALA A 15 10.01 4.46 4.44
CA ALA A 15 9.01 3.84 5.32
C ALA A 15 8.04 2.96 4.54
N ALA A 16 7.48 3.45 3.43
CA ALA A 16 6.53 2.68 2.63
C ALA A 16 7.13 1.37 2.07
N LEU A 17 8.41 1.37 1.70
CA LEU A 17 9.11 0.17 1.21
C LEU A 17 9.43 -0.80 2.35
N ARG A 18 9.87 -0.29 3.51
CA ARG A 18 10.10 -1.08 4.72
C ARG A 18 8.82 -1.77 5.16
N GLU A 19 7.72 -1.02 5.32
CA GLU A 19 6.41 -1.55 5.73
C GLU A 19 5.86 -2.56 4.71
N LEU A 20 6.09 -2.36 3.41
CA LEU A 20 5.72 -3.34 2.39
C LEU A 20 6.44 -4.67 2.58
N HIS A 21 7.72 -4.63 2.91
CA HIS A 21 8.49 -5.82 3.23
C HIS A 21 8.04 -6.47 4.55
N GLU A 22 7.92 -5.67 5.63
CA GLU A 22 7.56 -6.15 6.96
C GLU A 22 6.16 -6.79 7.00
N GLU A 23 5.16 -6.16 6.37
CA GLU A 23 3.78 -6.63 6.42
C GLU A 23 3.44 -7.69 5.35
N SER A 24 4.17 -7.73 4.22
CA SER A 24 3.78 -8.58 3.08
C SER A 24 4.90 -9.44 2.47
N GLY A 25 6.15 -9.25 2.90
CA GLY A 25 7.31 -9.98 2.39
C GLY A 25 7.74 -9.56 0.97
N ILE A 26 7.20 -8.47 0.43
CA ILE A 26 7.53 -7.97 -0.91
C ILE A 26 8.74 -7.02 -0.83
N ASP A 27 9.82 -7.33 -1.55
CA ASP A 27 11.08 -6.59 -1.58
C ASP A 27 11.52 -6.13 -2.99
N ASP A 28 11.22 -6.92 -4.03
CA ASP A 28 11.54 -6.61 -5.43
C ASP A 28 10.51 -5.66 -6.07
N VAL A 29 10.71 -4.36 -5.81
CA VAL A 29 9.79 -3.30 -6.23
C VAL A 29 10.47 -2.04 -6.76
N GLU A 30 9.74 -1.31 -7.58
CA GLU A 30 10.08 0.01 -8.07
C GLU A 30 9.08 1.05 -7.55
N VAL A 31 9.59 2.17 -7.04
CA VAL A 31 8.75 3.33 -6.70
C VAL A 31 8.37 4.06 -7.98
N VAL A 32 7.10 3.97 -8.37
CA VAL A 32 6.58 4.67 -9.55
C VAL A 32 6.43 6.15 -9.24
N ARG A 33 5.78 6.49 -8.11
CA ARG A 33 5.59 7.88 -7.66
C ARG A 33 5.02 7.99 -6.24
N VAL A 34 5.19 9.17 -5.66
CA VAL A 34 4.39 9.60 -4.50
C VAL A 34 3.03 10.13 -4.98
N LEU A 35 1.92 9.58 -4.45
CA LEU A 35 0.57 10.03 -4.78
C LEU A 35 0.20 11.30 -4.00
N GLY A 36 0.70 11.44 -2.78
CA GLY A 36 0.53 12.63 -1.95
C GLY A 36 0.54 12.30 -0.46
N ASN A 37 0.05 13.23 0.35
CA ASN A 37 -0.21 13.03 1.76
C ASN A 37 -1.54 13.67 2.17
N TYR A 38 -2.12 13.20 3.27
CA TYR A 38 -3.37 13.70 3.82
C TYR A 38 -3.45 13.47 5.33
N PHE A 39 -4.29 14.25 6.00
CA PHE A 39 -4.60 14.08 7.41
C PHE A 39 -5.93 13.33 7.56
N TYR A 40 -5.97 12.33 8.43
CA TYR A 40 -7.16 11.54 8.70
C TYR A 40 -7.47 11.50 10.19
N SER A 41 -8.68 11.92 10.56
CA SER A 41 -9.15 11.86 11.96
C SER A 41 -9.65 10.46 12.30
N MET A 42 -9.09 9.88 13.36
CA MET A 42 -9.48 8.55 13.84
C MET A 42 -10.67 8.61 14.83
N THR A 43 -11.32 9.77 14.99
CA THR A 43 -12.44 9.94 15.93
C THR A 43 -13.62 9.02 15.62
N ARG A 44 -13.83 8.67 14.34
CA ARG A 44 -14.84 7.66 13.93
C ARG A 44 -14.57 6.26 14.50
N PHE A 45 -13.33 5.98 14.91
CA PHE A 45 -12.91 4.73 15.55
C PHE A 45 -12.71 4.89 17.06
N GLY A 46 -13.24 5.96 17.67
CA GLY A 46 -13.12 6.22 19.10
C GLY A 46 -11.73 6.67 19.55
N ARG A 47 -10.82 7.00 18.62
CA ARG A 47 -9.46 7.47 18.95
C ARG A 47 -9.33 8.97 18.74
N SER A 48 -8.82 9.68 19.74
CA SER A 48 -8.58 11.13 19.68
C SER A 48 -7.22 11.44 19.05
N GLU A 49 -6.97 10.91 17.84
CA GLU A 49 -5.72 11.11 17.10
C GLU A 49 -6.01 11.52 15.64
N ILE A 50 -5.10 12.31 15.07
CA ILE A 50 -5.06 12.63 13.63
C ILE A 50 -3.82 11.97 13.06
N ARG A 51 -3.99 11.16 12.02
CA ARG A 51 -2.88 10.51 11.31
C ARG A 51 -2.48 11.34 10.11
N HIS A 52 -1.20 11.71 10.01
CA HIS A 52 -0.61 12.26 8.80
C HIS A 52 -0.08 11.11 7.95
N ARG A 53 -0.70 10.87 6.80
CA ARG A 53 -0.42 9.70 5.97
C ARG A 53 0.22 10.12 4.66
N HIS A 54 1.28 9.42 4.28
CA HIS A 54 1.93 9.54 2.99
C HIS A 54 1.60 8.31 2.16
N VAL A 55 1.30 8.48 0.87
CA VAL A 55 0.90 7.39 0.00
C VAL A 55 1.82 7.32 -1.21
N VAL A 56 2.38 6.13 -1.43
CA VAL A 56 3.34 5.84 -2.48
C VAL A 56 2.74 4.75 -3.37
N HIS A 57 2.85 4.94 -4.69
CA HIS A 57 2.54 3.93 -5.68
C HIS A 57 3.83 3.21 -6.07
N VAL A 58 3.83 1.90 -5.88
CA VAL A 58 4.93 1.00 -6.23
C VAL A 58 4.49 0.01 -7.30
N ARG A 59 5.45 -0.46 -8.08
CA ARG A 59 5.31 -1.56 -9.03
C ARG A 59 6.13 -2.73 -8.52
N VAL A 60 5.52 -3.91 -8.43
CA VAL A 60 6.23 -5.15 -8.12
C VAL A 60 6.81 -5.76 -9.40
N SER A 61 7.80 -6.63 -9.29
CA SER A 61 8.28 -7.38 -10.46
C SER A 61 7.25 -8.39 -10.98
N ASP A 62 7.35 -8.74 -12.26
CA ASP A 62 6.44 -9.69 -12.92
C ASP A 62 6.39 -11.04 -12.19
N ALA A 63 7.51 -11.48 -11.60
CA ALA A 63 7.59 -12.71 -10.83
C ALA A 63 6.71 -12.67 -9.56
N ILE A 64 6.55 -11.50 -8.95
CA ILE A 64 5.67 -11.28 -7.80
C ILE A 64 4.22 -11.08 -8.28
N GLU A 65 4.01 -10.30 -9.34
CA GLU A 65 2.69 -10.06 -9.94
C GLU A 65 2.00 -11.35 -10.37
N MET A 66 2.75 -12.32 -10.91
CA MET A 66 2.22 -13.61 -11.36
C MET A 66 1.73 -14.53 -10.22
N LYS A 67 2.01 -14.22 -8.95
CA LYS A 67 1.50 -15.00 -7.82
C LYS A 67 0.03 -14.69 -7.60
N ALA A 68 -0.86 -15.68 -7.71
CA ALA A 68 -2.28 -15.49 -7.43
C ALA A 68 -2.56 -15.15 -5.95
N CYS A 69 -1.83 -15.79 -5.04
CA CYS A 69 -1.84 -15.52 -3.61
C CYS A 69 -0.50 -15.85 -2.98
N TRP A 70 -0.22 -15.30 -1.80
CA TRP A 70 0.95 -15.64 -0.99
C TRP A 70 0.67 -15.45 0.50
N THR A 71 1.48 -16.12 1.33
CA THR A 71 1.42 -16.06 2.79
C THR A 71 2.68 -15.36 3.30
N HIS A 72 2.53 -14.51 4.30
CA HIS A 72 3.64 -13.86 5.00
C HIS A 72 3.40 -13.86 6.50
N PHE A 73 4.48 -13.91 7.27
CA PHE A 73 4.44 -13.88 8.73
C PHE A 73 5.07 -12.58 9.22
N GLU A 74 4.26 -11.70 9.81
CA GLU A 74 4.76 -10.50 10.46
C GLU A 74 5.38 -10.90 11.80
N ALA A 75 6.71 -10.92 11.86
CA ALA A 75 7.47 -11.30 13.05
C ALA A 75 7.58 -10.15 14.08
N ASP A 76 7.53 -8.90 13.61
CA ASP A 76 7.75 -7.70 14.41
C ASP A 76 6.45 -7.01 14.78
N SER A 77 5.53 -7.74 15.44
CA SER A 77 4.36 -7.07 16.01
C SER A 77 4.83 -6.05 17.06
N SER A 78 4.38 -4.79 16.96
CA SER A 78 4.71 -3.73 17.93
C SER A 78 4.29 -4.06 19.37
N THR A 79 3.54 -5.16 19.57
CA THR A 79 3.05 -5.67 20.85
C THR A 79 3.83 -6.88 21.39
N GLY A 80 4.83 -7.39 20.67
CA GLY A 80 5.69 -8.51 21.13
C GLY A 80 4.99 -9.87 21.20
N GLY A 81 3.99 -10.10 20.34
CA GLY A 81 3.25 -11.36 20.25
C GLY A 81 3.89 -12.39 19.29
N GLU A 82 3.27 -13.57 19.22
CA GLU A 82 3.59 -14.59 18.21
C GLU A 82 3.43 -14.03 16.79
N PRO A 83 4.21 -14.52 15.80
CA PRO A 83 4.09 -14.07 14.42
C PRO A 83 2.66 -14.16 13.90
N ILE A 84 2.18 -13.08 13.27
CA ILE A 84 0.83 -13.04 12.69
C ILE A 84 0.92 -13.51 11.25
N GLU A 85 0.17 -14.55 10.92
CA GLU A 85 0.04 -15.03 9.54
C GLU A 85 -0.95 -14.17 8.75
N PHE A 86 -0.49 -13.60 7.64
CA PHE A 86 -1.31 -12.92 6.66
C PHE A 86 -1.35 -13.71 5.35
N ASN A 87 -2.54 -13.77 4.76
CA ASN A 87 -2.76 -14.32 3.43
C ASN A 87 -3.18 -13.19 2.50
N PHE A 88 -2.49 -13.08 1.37
CA PHE A 88 -2.65 -12.00 0.41
C PHE A 88 -3.05 -12.55 -0.96
N ASP A 89 -3.83 -11.76 -1.69
CA ASP A 89 -4.19 -11.96 -3.08
C ASP A 89 -4.27 -10.60 -3.80
N TRP A 90 -4.16 -10.64 -5.13
CA TRP A 90 -4.30 -9.44 -5.96
C TRP A 90 -5.76 -9.15 -6.26
N HIS A 91 -6.20 -7.92 -5.97
CA HIS A 91 -7.52 -7.44 -6.35
C HIS A 91 -7.45 -6.49 -7.57
N PRO A 92 -8.33 -6.68 -8.58
CA PRO A 92 -8.35 -5.79 -9.74
C PRO A 92 -8.69 -4.35 -9.33
N LEU A 93 -7.79 -3.42 -9.60
CA LEU A 93 -7.91 -2.01 -9.18
C LEU A 93 -9.24 -1.38 -9.62
N PHE A 94 -9.68 -1.67 -10.85
CA PHE A 94 -10.89 -1.05 -11.42
C PHE A 94 -12.19 -1.72 -10.98
N GLU A 95 -12.14 -2.99 -10.57
CA GLU A 95 -13.29 -3.75 -10.05
C GLU A 95 -13.41 -3.65 -8.53
N ALA A 96 -12.36 -3.17 -7.84
CA ALA A 96 -12.41 -2.84 -6.44
C ALA A 96 -13.46 -1.73 -6.21
N GLU A 97 -14.67 -2.17 -5.87
CA GLU A 97 -15.82 -1.38 -5.44
C GLU A 97 -15.89 -1.40 -3.91
N GLY A 98 -15.69 -0.26 -3.27
CA GLY A 98 -15.77 -0.15 -1.81
C GLY A 98 -14.79 0.86 -1.23
N ALA A 99 -15.17 1.42 -0.08
CA ALA A 99 -14.28 2.26 0.70
C ALA A 99 -13.35 1.36 1.52
N LEU A 100 -12.04 1.55 1.37
CA LEU A 100 -11.08 0.93 2.28
C LEU A 100 -11.27 1.55 3.68
N ILE A 101 -11.22 0.71 4.71
CA ILE A 101 -11.39 1.15 6.10
C ILE A 101 -10.42 2.29 6.43
N GLY A 102 -10.83 3.19 7.33
CA GLY A 102 -9.93 4.24 7.81
C GLY A 102 -9.48 5.24 6.73
N GLY A 103 -10.23 5.39 5.64
CA GLY A 103 -9.91 6.35 4.58
C GLY A 103 -8.64 6.02 3.80
N HIS A 104 -8.21 4.76 3.81
CA HIS A 104 -7.06 4.28 3.06
C HIS A 104 -7.30 4.39 1.53
N ASP A 105 -8.53 4.52 1.10
CA ASP A 105 -8.96 4.71 -0.29
C ASP A 105 -8.77 6.13 -0.84
N PHE A 106 -8.32 7.10 -0.02
CA PHE A 106 -8.28 8.52 -0.36
C PHE A 106 -7.63 8.84 -1.73
N PHE A 107 -6.54 8.16 -2.09
CA PHE A 107 -5.84 8.37 -3.36
C PHE A 107 -6.18 7.36 -4.45
N LEU A 108 -7.10 6.41 -4.22
CA LEU A 108 -7.51 5.46 -5.27
C LEU A 108 -8.07 6.15 -6.52
N PRO A 109 -8.89 7.22 -6.45
CA PRO A 109 -9.33 7.93 -7.65
C PRO A 109 -8.18 8.51 -8.48
N LYS A 110 -7.16 9.08 -7.80
CA LYS A 110 -5.96 9.62 -8.45
C LYS A 110 -5.12 8.52 -9.10
N LEU A 111 -4.97 7.38 -8.42
CA LEU A 111 -4.30 6.20 -8.97
C LEU A 111 -5.05 5.64 -10.18
N LYS A 112 -6.36 5.45 -10.08
CA LYS A 112 -7.22 4.97 -11.19
C LYS A 112 -7.12 5.88 -12.42
N HIS A 113 -7.16 7.20 -12.22
CA HIS A 113 -7.00 8.18 -13.30
C HIS A 113 -5.63 8.04 -13.98
N PHE A 114 -4.55 8.05 -13.20
CA PHE A 114 -3.19 7.85 -13.71
C PHE A 114 -3.02 6.53 -14.47
N MET A 115 -3.59 5.44 -13.95
CA MET A 115 -3.50 4.14 -14.61
C MET A 115 -4.24 4.12 -15.94
N ARG A 116 -5.42 4.75 -16.05
CA ARG A 116 -6.12 4.87 -17.34
C ARG A 116 -5.27 5.61 -18.39
N GLU A 117 -4.65 6.73 -18.01
CA GLU A 117 -3.83 7.52 -18.93
C GLU A 117 -2.57 6.78 -19.43
N HIS A 118 -2.14 5.72 -18.74
CA HIS A 118 -0.89 5.01 -19.04
C HIS A 118 -1.10 3.54 -19.46
N SER A 119 -2.31 3.01 -19.32
CA SER A 119 -2.73 1.76 -19.97
C SER A 119 -2.83 1.92 -21.49
N ASP A 120 -3.33 3.06 -21.97
CA ASP A 120 -3.45 3.37 -23.40
C ASP A 120 -2.09 3.52 -24.12
N ALA A 121 -1.01 3.76 -23.36
CA ALA A 121 0.34 3.83 -23.90
C ALA A 121 0.97 2.45 -24.15
N ARG A 122 0.48 1.39 -23.48
CA ARG A 122 1.00 0.01 -23.65
C ARG A 122 0.36 -0.73 -24.84
N LEU A 123 -0.80 -0.29 -25.32
CA LEU A 123 -1.50 -0.92 -26.46
C LEU A 123 -1.09 -0.35 -27.83
N ASN A 124 -0.32 0.74 -27.87
CA ASN A 124 0.07 1.43 -29.10
C ASN A 124 1.58 1.32 -29.41
N GLY A 125 2.28 0.41 -28.76
CA GLY A 125 3.72 0.21 -28.90
C GLY A 125 4.07 -1.24 -29.21
N ASP A 126 3.68 -1.70 -30.40
CA ASP A 126 4.23 -2.88 -31.11
C ASP A 126 4.46 -2.49 -32.59
#